data_AF-A0A7J7QUU3-F1
#
_entry.id   AF-A0A7J7QUU3-F1
#
_cell.length_a   1.000
_cell.length_b   1.000
_cell.length_c   1.000
_cell.angle_alpha   90.00
_cell.angle_beta   90.00
_cell.angle_gamma   90.00
#
_symmetry.space_group_name_H-M   'P 1'
#
loop_
_entity.id
_entity.type
_entity.pdbx_description
1 polymer ?
#
loop_
_entity_poly.entity_id
_entity_poly.type
_entity_poly.pdbx_seq_one_letter_code
_entity_poly.pdbx_strand_id
1 'polypeptide(L)'
;MAAAKPSLGRLLPGSSILFLCDMQEKFRHVAYFPQIVSVAARMLKVARLLEVPTVLTEQYPQGLGPTVPELGAEGLRPLAKTCFSMVPVARQELDARPQLRSVLLCGIEAQVCILIQKIIKEPAPDSGLLGLFQGQNPLLR
;
A
#
# COMPACT_ATOMS: atom_id res chain seq x y z
N MET A 1 13.41 -30.20 4.42
CA MET A 1 12.48 -29.34 5.17
C MET A 1 11.48 -28.74 4.19
N ALA A 2 10.18 -28.98 4.36
CA ALA A 2 9.17 -28.37 3.51
C ALA A 2 9.12 -26.86 3.79
N ALA A 3 9.32 -26.03 2.76
CA ALA A 3 9.15 -24.59 2.87
C ALA A 3 7.72 -24.30 3.38
N ALA A 4 7.60 -23.51 4.45
CA ALA A 4 6.30 -23.09 4.96
C ALA A 4 5.51 -22.44 3.81
N LYS A 5 4.33 -22.96 3.50
CA LYS A 5 3.45 -22.33 2.50
C LYS A 5 3.12 -20.92 3.00
N PRO A 6 3.36 -19.87 2.22
CA PRO A 6 2.93 -18.54 2.59
C PRO A 6 1.40 -18.56 2.70
N SER A 7 0.89 -18.53 3.94
CA SER A 7 -0.53 -18.25 4.16
C SER A 7 -0.73 -16.75 4.02
N LEU A 8 -1.79 -16.32 3.34
CA LEU A 8 -2.12 -14.91 3.13
C LEU A 8 -2.39 -14.13 4.44
N GLY A 9 -2.32 -14.81 5.60
CA GLY A 9 -2.70 -14.26 6.89
C GLY A 9 -4.19 -13.97 6.98
N ARG A 10 -4.66 -13.66 8.18
CA ARG A 10 -6.04 -13.18 8.39
C ARG A 10 -6.05 -11.66 8.35
N LEU A 11 -6.85 -11.09 7.45
CA LEU A 11 -7.07 -9.64 7.42
C LEU A 11 -8.09 -9.26 8.50
N LEU A 12 -7.71 -8.32 9.36
CA LEU A 12 -8.56 -7.78 10.42
C LEU A 12 -8.64 -6.26 10.23
N PRO A 13 -9.84 -5.66 10.19
CA PRO A 13 -9.98 -4.21 9.96
C PRO A 13 -9.12 -3.36 10.91
N GLY A 14 -9.14 -3.66 12.21
CA GLY A 14 -8.38 -2.92 13.22
C GLY A 14 -6.85 -3.03 13.14
N SER A 15 -6.31 -3.92 12.30
CA SER A 15 -4.87 -4.07 12.05
C SER A 15 -4.51 -3.97 10.56
N SER A 16 -5.42 -3.44 9.74
CA SER A 16 -5.23 -3.24 8.29
C SER A 16 -5.17 -1.76 7.94
N ILE A 17 -4.50 -1.44 6.83
CA ILE A 17 -4.53 -0.11 6.22
C ILE A 17 -4.69 -0.27 4.70
N LEU A 18 -5.47 0.61 4.06
CA LEU A 18 -5.66 0.63 2.61
C LEU A 18 -4.74 1.67 1.98
N PHE A 19 -3.96 1.27 0.98
CA PHE A 19 -3.12 2.12 0.16
C PHE A 19 -3.74 2.22 -1.24
N LEU A 20 -4.09 3.44 -1.64
CA LEU A 20 -4.55 3.82 -2.98
C LEU A 20 -3.40 4.53 -3.71
N CYS A 21 -2.79 3.84 -4.66
CA CYS A 21 -1.56 4.26 -5.30
C CYS A 21 -1.82 4.83 -6.70
N ASP A 22 -1.64 6.14 -6.84
CA ASP A 22 -1.36 6.84 -8.11
C ASP A 22 -2.43 6.67 -9.21
N MET A 23 -3.71 6.59 -8.83
CA MET A 23 -4.83 6.46 -9.77
C MET A 23 -5.20 7.79 -10.45
N GLN A 24 -4.29 8.29 -11.30
CA GLN A 24 -4.35 9.65 -11.84
C GLN A 24 -4.83 9.74 -13.29
N GLU A 25 -5.32 10.91 -13.67
CA GLU A 25 -5.90 11.24 -14.99
C GLU A 25 -5.03 10.82 -16.18
N LYS A 26 -3.71 11.05 -16.12
CA LYS A 26 -2.83 10.72 -17.25
C LYS A 26 -2.66 9.23 -17.48
N PHE A 27 -3.01 8.37 -16.53
CA PHE A 27 -2.91 6.92 -16.66
C PHE A 27 -4.15 6.25 -17.29
N ARG A 28 -5.14 7.01 -17.75
CA ARG A 28 -6.34 6.44 -18.40
C ARG A 28 -6.05 5.53 -19.61
N HIS A 29 -4.86 5.65 -20.21
CA HIS A 29 -4.39 4.80 -21.31
C HIS A 29 -3.87 3.42 -20.87
N VAL A 30 -3.69 3.19 -19.57
CA VAL A 30 -3.28 1.88 -19.03
C VAL A 30 -4.37 0.84 -19.30
N ALA A 31 -3.96 -0.37 -19.68
CA ALA A 31 -4.89 -1.47 -19.92
C ALA A 31 -5.75 -1.73 -18.68
N TYR A 32 -7.06 -1.89 -18.89
CA TYR A 32 -8.05 -2.13 -17.83
C TYR A 32 -8.16 -1.03 -16.76
N PHE A 33 -7.71 0.20 -17.05
CA PHE A 33 -7.75 1.31 -16.09
C PHE A 33 -9.14 1.53 -15.46
N PRO A 34 -10.28 1.56 -16.21
CA PRO A 34 -11.61 1.70 -15.61
C PRO A 34 -11.95 0.58 -14.61
N GLN A 35 -11.55 -0.66 -14.90
CA GLN A 35 -11.77 -1.82 -14.04
C GLN A 35 -10.91 -1.73 -12.78
N ILE A 36 -9.64 -1.31 -12.90
CA ILE A 36 -8.74 -1.09 -11.78
C ILE A 36 -9.31 -0.03 -10.84
N VAL A 37 -9.74 1.11 -11.38
CA VAL A 37 -10.39 2.18 -10.59
C VAL A 37 -11.66 1.69 -9.93
N SER A 38 -12.50 0.93 -10.65
CA SER A 38 -13.73 0.33 -10.08
C SER A 38 -13.46 -0.62 -8.92
N VAL A 39 -12.40 -1.44 -8.99
CA VAL A 39 -11.97 -2.30 -7.87
C VAL A 39 -11.47 -1.43 -6.71
N ALA A 40 -10.60 -0.46 -6.97
CA ALA A 40 -10.07 0.44 -5.94
C ALA A 40 -11.17 1.23 -5.23
N ALA A 41 -12.17 1.73 -5.97
CA ALA A 41 -13.34 2.41 -5.43
C ALA A 41 -14.19 1.49 -4.54
N ARG A 42 -14.36 0.21 -4.92
CA ARG A 42 -15.03 -0.78 -4.05
C ARG A 42 -14.23 -1.04 -2.78
N MET A 43 -12.91 -1.16 -2.87
CA MET A 43 -12.04 -1.33 -1.70
C MET A 43 -12.10 -0.13 -0.77
N LEU A 44 -12.13 1.10 -1.31
CA LEU A 44 -12.31 2.33 -0.54
C LEU A 44 -13.68 2.36 0.17
N LYS A 45 -14.76 1.97 -0.51
CA LYS A 45 -16.09 1.88 0.12
C LYS A 45 -16.08 0.90 1.30
N VAL A 46 -15.48 -0.28 1.12
CA VAL A 46 -15.36 -1.28 2.19
C VAL A 46 -14.48 -0.75 3.33
N ALA A 47 -13.37 -0.09 3.03
CA ALA A 47 -12.49 0.49 4.04
C ALA A 47 -13.22 1.54 4.88
N ARG A 48 -14.02 2.41 4.26
CA ARG A 48 -14.85 3.39 4.98
C ARG A 48 -15.88 2.71 5.90
N LEU A 49 -16.57 1.68 5.43
CA LEU A 49 -17.56 0.95 6.22
C LEU A 49 -16.96 0.21 7.42
N LEU A 50 -15.73 -0.29 7.27
CA LEU A 50 -15.02 -1.06 8.30
C LEU A 50 -14.04 -0.19 9.12
N GLU A 51 -14.08 1.13 8.93
CA GLU A 51 -13.19 2.09 9.60
C GLU A 51 -11.69 1.78 9.42
N VAL A 52 -11.34 1.19 8.28
CA VAL A 52 -9.95 0.91 7.92
C VAL A 52 -9.28 2.22 7.49
N PRO A 53 -8.14 2.61 8.10
CA PRO A 53 -7.41 3.80 7.69
C PRO A 53 -6.99 3.68 6.22
N THR A 54 -7.04 4.79 5.49
CA THR A 54 -6.73 4.82 4.05
C THR A 54 -5.73 5.92 3.74
N VAL A 55 -4.71 5.59 2.93
CA VAL A 55 -3.72 6.52 2.39
C VAL A 55 -3.87 6.58 0.88
N LEU A 56 -3.94 7.78 0.34
CA LEU A 56 -3.99 8.05 -1.11
C LEU A 56 -2.71 8.78 -1.51
N THR A 57 -2.04 8.32 -2.56
CA THR A 57 -0.89 9.03 -3.14
C THR A 57 -1.11 9.44 -4.59
N GLU A 58 -0.42 10.51 -4.97
CA GLU A 58 -0.31 10.97 -6.35
C GLU A 58 1.17 11.09 -6.73
N GLN A 59 1.59 10.42 -7.79
CA GLN A 59 2.91 10.56 -8.36
C GLN A 59 2.93 11.84 -9.22
N TYR A 60 3.84 12.78 -8.92
CA TYR A 60 4.06 14.00 -9.70
C TYR A 60 2.77 14.61 -10.30
N PRO A 61 1.80 15.04 -9.46
CA PRO A 61 0.48 15.45 -9.93
C PRO A 61 0.50 16.64 -10.90
N GLN A 62 1.57 17.45 -10.89
CA GLN A 62 1.77 18.55 -11.84
C GLN A 62 1.89 18.05 -13.29
N GLY A 63 2.48 16.87 -13.51
CA GLY A 63 2.61 16.26 -14.84
C GLY A 63 1.61 15.14 -15.12
N LEU A 64 1.25 14.36 -14.10
CA LEU A 64 0.38 13.20 -14.23
C LEU A 64 -1.10 13.48 -13.94
N GLY A 65 -1.42 14.70 -13.50
CA GLY A 65 -2.77 15.12 -13.16
C GLY A 65 -3.22 14.60 -11.79
N PRO A 66 -4.43 15.01 -11.35
CA PRO A 66 -4.99 14.58 -10.08
C PRO A 66 -5.48 13.13 -10.15
N THR A 67 -5.83 12.59 -8.99
CA THR A 67 -6.59 11.36 -8.84
C THR A 67 -7.92 11.44 -9.59
N VAL A 68 -8.29 10.37 -10.28
CA VAL A 68 -9.52 10.33 -11.07
C VAL A 68 -10.78 10.37 -10.18
N PRO A 69 -11.81 11.15 -10.54
CA PRO A 69 -13.01 11.31 -9.72
C PRO A 69 -13.79 10.00 -9.52
N GLU A 70 -13.69 9.05 -10.47
CA GLU A 70 -14.35 7.75 -10.41
C GLU A 70 -13.88 6.89 -9.23
N LEU A 71 -12.75 7.23 -8.60
CA LEU A 71 -12.30 6.57 -7.37
C LEU A 71 -13.21 6.84 -6.17
N GLY A 72 -13.95 7.96 -6.16
CA GLY A 72 -14.80 8.36 -5.03
C GLY A 72 -14.01 8.68 -3.76
N ALA A 73 -12.82 9.28 -3.94
CA ALA A 73 -11.89 9.61 -2.87
C ALA A 73 -12.19 10.94 -2.17
N GLU A 74 -13.42 11.44 -2.25
CA GLU A 74 -13.80 12.70 -1.60
C GLU A 74 -13.53 12.64 -0.08
N GLY A 75 -12.97 13.70 0.48
CA GLY A 75 -12.58 13.76 1.89
C GLY A 75 -11.24 13.09 2.22
N LEU A 76 -10.59 12.40 1.27
CA LEU A 76 -9.19 12.02 1.41
C LEU A 76 -8.30 13.14 0.84
N ARG A 77 -7.21 13.44 1.55
CA ARG A 77 -6.17 14.35 1.05
C ARG A 77 -5.07 13.52 0.37
N PRO A 78 -4.84 13.67 -0.94
CA PRO A 78 -3.75 12.97 -1.62
C PRO A 78 -2.38 13.42 -1.09
N LEU A 79 -1.49 12.47 -0.89
CA LEU A 79 -0.08 12.70 -0.58
C LEU A 79 0.72 12.70 -1.88
N ALA A 80 1.15 13.88 -2.32
CA ALA A 80 1.98 14.02 -3.50
C ALA A 80 3.39 13.45 -3.26
N LYS A 81 3.93 12.72 -4.23
CA LYS A 81 5.27 12.12 -4.17
C LYS A 81 5.96 12.14 -5.52
N THR A 82 7.29 12.09 -5.50
CA THR A 82 8.14 11.81 -6.67
C THR A 82 8.86 10.47 -6.56
N CYS A 83 8.97 9.92 -5.35
CA CYS A 83 9.44 8.55 -5.14
C CYS A 83 8.37 7.53 -5.53
N PHE A 84 8.79 6.39 -6.08
CA PHE A 84 7.85 5.36 -6.50
C PHE A 84 7.12 4.69 -5.33
N SER A 85 7.82 4.41 -4.23
CA SER A 85 7.23 3.82 -3.02
C SER A 85 6.30 4.81 -2.30
N MET A 86 5.19 4.30 -1.75
CA MET A 86 4.28 5.09 -0.90
C MET A 86 4.82 5.22 0.53
N VAL A 87 5.72 4.33 0.95
CA VAL A 87 6.15 4.21 2.35
C VAL A 87 6.75 5.51 2.93
N PRO A 88 7.62 6.26 2.21
CA PRO A 88 8.19 7.49 2.77
C PRO A 88 7.13 8.55 3.11
N VAL A 89 6.15 8.75 2.23
CA VAL A 89 5.08 9.74 2.44
C VAL A 89 4.01 9.23 3.42
N ALA A 90 3.77 7.91 3.46
CA ALA A 90 2.84 7.29 4.38
C ALA A 90 3.43 7.03 5.79
N ARG A 91 4.71 7.35 6.02
CA ARG A 91 5.44 7.00 7.25
C ARG A 91 4.73 7.50 8.52
N GLN A 92 4.27 8.74 8.51
CA GLN A 92 3.54 9.31 9.65
C GLN A 92 2.30 8.49 10.01
N GLU A 93 1.51 8.08 9.02
CA GLU A 93 0.29 7.27 9.24
C GLU A 93 0.62 5.85 9.70
N LEU A 94 1.73 5.28 9.21
CA LEU A 94 2.21 3.96 9.61
C LEU A 94 2.78 3.96 11.04
N ASP A 95 3.52 4.98 11.42
CA ASP A 95 4.14 5.12 12.74
C ASP A 95 3.10 5.43 13.82
N ALA A 96 2.07 6.22 13.49
CA ALA A 96 0.94 6.49 14.37
C ALA A 96 0.09 5.25 14.70
N ARG A 97 0.26 4.15 13.95
CA ARG A 97 -0.54 2.92 14.10
C ARG A 97 0.36 1.69 14.23
N PRO A 98 1.00 1.48 15.40
CA PRO A 98 1.89 0.34 15.64
C PRO A 98 1.18 -1.01 15.59
N GLN A 99 -0.16 -1.04 15.75
CA GLN A 99 -1.00 -2.23 15.64
C GLN A 99 -1.20 -2.74 14.22
N LEU A 100 -0.86 -1.96 13.18
CA LEU A 100 -0.98 -2.41 11.79
C LEU A 100 -0.11 -3.65 11.55
N ARG A 101 -0.71 -4.64 10.88
CA ARG A 101 -0.09 -5.93 10.51
C ARG A 101 -0.22 -6.23 9.02
N SER A 102 -1.13 -5.56 8.33
CA SER A 102 -1.41 -5.82 6.91
C SER A 102 -1.67 -4.52 6.15
N VAL A 103 -1.30 -4.52 4.87
CA VAL A 103 -1.57 -3.43 3.93
C VAL A 103 -2.36 -4.01 2.77
N LEU A 104 -3.55 -3.46 2.55
CA LEU A 104 -4.31 -3.65 1.33
C LEU A 104 -3.78 -2.66 0.30
N LEU A 105 -3.23 -3.13 -0.82
CA LEU A 105 -2.64 -2.27 -1.83
C LEU A 105 -3.48 -2.30 -3.11
N CYS A 106 -3.91 -1.14 -3.57
CA CYS A 106 -4.64 -0.97 -4.82
C CYS A 106 -4.00 0.19 -5.59
N GLY A 107 -3.72 0.01 -6.88
CA GLY A 107 -3.25 1.11 -7.69
C GLY A 107 -2.47 0.70 -8.91
N ILE A 108 -1.69 1.64 -9.43
CA ILE A 108 -0.81 1.50 -10.58
C ILE A 108 0.55 2.15 -10.30
N GLU A 109 1.62 1.82 -11.02
CA GLU A 109 1.74 0.68 -11.94
C GLU A 109 2.28 -0.57 -11.22
N ALA A 110 1.76 -1.74 -11.60
CA ALA A 110 2.12 -3.03 -11.02
C ALA A 110 3.66 -3.25 -10.96
N GLN A 111 4.36 -2.85 -12.02
CA GLN A 111 5.80 -3.06 -12.21
C GLN A 111 6.72 -2.01 -11.57
N VAL A 112 6.18 -0.88 -11.11
CA VAL A 112 6.96 0.22 -10.54
C VAL A 112 6.45 0.55 -9.15
N CYS A 113 5.44 1.42 -9.03
CA CYS A 113 4.99 1.91 -7.74
C CYS A 113 4.46 0.78 -6.85
N ILE A 114 3.72 -0.19 -7.41
CA ILE A 114 3.20 -1.34 -6.63
C ILE A 114 4.32 -2.33 -6.27
N LEU A 115 5.23 -2.63 -7.22
CA LEU A 115 6.33 -3.57 -6.97
C LEU A 115 7.33 -3.04 -5.93
N ILE A 116 7.60 -1.73 -5.93
CA ILE A 116 8.65 -1.10 -5.10
C ILE A 116 8.14 -0.79 -3.67
N GLN A 117 7.06 -1.42 -3.23
CA GLN A 117 6.58 -1.26 -1.86
C GLN A 117 7.42 -2.10 -0.88
N LYS A 118 8.46 -1.49 -0.30
CA LYS A 118 9.18 -2.09 0.83
C LYS A 118 8.42 -1.87 2.13
N ILE A 119 7.31 -2.58 2.30
CA ILE A 119 6.51 -2.59 3.52
C ILE A 119 7.13 -3.65 4.44
N ILE A 120 8.23 -3.32 5.10
CA ILE A 120 8.78 -4.15 6.17
C ILE A 120 8.58 -3.38 7.47
N LYS A 121 7.51 -3.70 8.18
CA LYS A 121 7.56 -3.66 9.64
C LYS A 121 8.15 -5.01 10.04
N GLU A 122 9.25 -4.99 10.78
CA GLU A 122 9.77 -6.18 11.47
C GLU A 122 8.59 -6.97 12.06
N PRO A 123 8.56 -8.32 11.94
CA PRO A 123 7.48 -9.10 12.48
C PRO A 123 7.31 -8.77 13.96
N ALA A 124 6.06 -8.57 14.39
CA ALA A 124 5.75 -8.47 15.81
C ALA A 124 6.33 -9.71 16.53
N PRO A 125 6.96 -9.55 17.71
CA PRO A 125 7.79 -10.57 18.36
C PRO A 125 7.08 -11.87 18.77
N ASP A 126 5.80 -12.06 18.44
CA ASP A 126 4.97 -13.13 19.00
C ASP A 126 4.94 -14.41 18.13
N SER A 127 5.73 -14.50 17.06
CA SER A 127 5.76 -15.71 16.20
C SER A 127 6.91 -16.68 16.49
N GLY A 128 7.64 -16.54 17.61
CA GLY A 128 8.64 -17.53 18.04
C GLY A 128 9.77 -17.83 17.05
N LEU A 129 9.96 -16.98 16.04
CA LEU A 129 10.86 -17.19 14.90
C LEU A 129 12.06 -16.24 14.91
N LEU A 130 12.33 -15.57 16.03
CA LEU A 130 13.45 -14.63 16.18
C LEU A 130 14.84 -15.30 16.24
N GLY A 131 14.94 -16.59 15.93
CA GLY A 131 16.18 -17.37 16.04
C GLY A 131 16.99 -17.57 14.76
N LEU A 132 16.58 -17.07 13.59
CA LEU A 132 17.17 -17.53 12.31
C LEU A 132 17.76 -16.48 11.37
N PHE A 133 17.77 -15.18 11.71
CA PHE A 133 18.35 -14.14 10.83
C PHE A 133 19.43 -13.27 11.50
N GLN A 134 20.05 -13.73 12.59
CA GLN A 134 21.37 -13.22 12.97
C GLN A 134 22.44 -14.02 12.22
N GLY A 135 22.62 -13.70 10.94
CA GLY A 135 23.64 -14.29 10.07
C GLY A 135 24.16 -13.26 9.10
N GLN A 136 25.29 -12.65 9.47
CA GLN A 136 26.14 -11.71 8.74
C GLN A 136 26.06 -11.84 7.20
N ASN A 137 25.71 -10.77 6.50
CA ASN A 137 25.97 -10.65 5.06
C ASN A 137 26.96 -9.50 4.80
N PRO A 138 28.24 -9.79 4.51
CA PRO A 138 29.30 -8.79 4.37
C PRO A 138 29.38 -8.09 2.99
N LEU A 139 28.33 -8.12 2.17
CA LEU A 139 28.37 -7.61 0.78
C LEU A 139 27.63 -6.29 0.52
N LEU A 140 27.54 -5.42 1.54
CA LEU A 140 27.20 -4.00 1.36
C LEU A 140 28.24 -3.16 2.08
N ARG A 141 29.37 -2.91 1.41
CA ARG A 141 30.22 -1.74 1.60
C ARG A 141 30.02 -0.81 0.40
#